data_AF-A0A9N9P343-F1
#
_entry.id   AF-A0A9N9P343-F1
#
_cell.length_a   1.000
_cell.length_b   1.000
_cell.length_c   1.000
_cell.angle_alpha   90.00
_cell.angle_beta   90.00
_cell.angle_gamma   90.00
#
_symmetry.space_group_name_H-M   'P 1'
#
loop_
_entity.id
_entity.type
_entity.pdbx_description
1 polymer ?
#
loop_
_entity_poly.entity_id
_entity_poly.type
_entity_poly.pdbx_seq_one_letter_code
_entity_poly.pdbx_strand_id
1 'polypeptide(L)' 'MPRNLSILDKYPKYKEDFYQIEGKIYCSYCTCLVDHKKKHNLDAHLKTNKHERKKKLPKSVKICLNKKT' A
#
# COMPACT_ATOMS: atom_id res chain seq x y z
N MET A 1 -3.78 -18.49 19.54
CA MET A 1 -3.41 -17.19 18.94
C MET A 1 -4.29 -16.95 17.73
N PRO A 2 -5.16 -15.92 17.69
CA PRO A 2 -5.99 -15.70 16.51
C PRO A 2 -5.08 -15.32 15.36
N ARG A 3 -5.04 -16.16 14.32
CA ARG A 3 -4.41 -15.86 13.04
C ARG A 3 -5.15 -14.64 12.49
N ASN A 4 -4.53 -13.47 12.58
CA ASN A 4 -5.03 -12.25 11.96
C ASN A 4 -4.92 -12.46 10.45
N LEU A 5 -5.96 -13.05 9.83
CA LEU A 5 -6.03 -13.24 8.38
C LEU A 5 -5.90 -11.86 7.74
N SER A 6 -4.72 -11.59 7.21
CA SER A 6 -4.40 -10.30 6.63
C SER A 6 -5.26 -10.13 5.37
N ILE A 7 -5.78 -8.94 5.13
CA ILE A 7 -6.70 -8.68 4.01
C ILE A 7 -6.08 -9.07 2.64
N LEU A 8 -4.75 -9.13 2.56
CA LEU A 8 -4.00 -9.65 1.41
C LEU A 8 -4.26 -11.13 1.12
N ASP A 9 -4.48 -11.94 2.16
CA ASP A 9 -4.83 -13.36 2.02
C ASP A 9 -6.22 -13.52 1.40
N LYS A 10 -7.16 -12.65 1.80
CA LYS A 10 -8.52 -12.60 1.25
C LYS A 10 -8.59 -12.04 -0.18
N TYR A 11 -7.61 -11.22 -0.57
CA TYR A 11 -7.61 -10.50 -1.83
C TYR A 11 -6.21 -10.52 -2.46
N PRO A 12 -5.86 -11.60 -3.18
CA PRO A 12 -4.51 -11.79 -3.74
C PRO A 12 -4.11 -10.69 -4.71
N LYS A 13 -5.08 -10.03 -5.38
CA LYS A 13 -4.85 -8.88 -6.25
C LYS A 13 -4.11 -7.72 -5.60
N TYR A 14 -4.20 -7.57 -4.27
CA TYR A 14 -3.48 -6.51 -3.57
C TYR A 14 -2.01 -6.90 -3.29
N LYS A 15 -1.61 -8.17 -3.44
CA LYS A 15 -0.22 -8.60 -3.21
C LYS A 15 0.76 -8.07 -4.27
N GLU A 16 0.26 -7.60 -5.41
CA GLU A 16 1.10 -7.01 -6.47
C GLU A 16 1.58 -5.60 -6.07
N ASP A 17 0.67 -4.75 -5.61
CA ASP A 17 0.99 -3.37 -5.21
C ASP A 17 1.39 -3.23 -3.73
N PHE A 18 1.09 -4.24 -2.90
CA PHE A 18 1.33 -4.22 -1.46
C PHE A 18 2.06 -5.47 -0.95
N TYR A 19 2.91 -5.28 0.04
CA TYR A 19 3.62 -6.34 0.76
C TYR A 19 3.38 -6.22 2.26
N GLN A 20 3.53 -7.32 2.99
CA GLN A 20 3.31 -7.37 4.43
C GLN A 20 4.62 -7.61 5.17
N ILE A 21 4.88 -6.81 6.21
CA ILE A 21 6.02 -6.96 7.11
C ILE A 21 5.49 -6.86 8.54
N GLU A 22 5.76 -7.85 9.38
CA GLU A 22 5.40 -7.86 10.81
C GLU A 22 3.92 -7.52 11.09
N GLY A 23 2.99 -8.05 10.28
CA GLY A 23 1.57 -7.77 10.45
C GLY A 23 1.11 -6.39 9.95
N LYS A 24 1.99 -5.60 9.35
CA LYS A 24 1.68 -4.30 8.75
C LYS A 24 1.77 -4.38 7.22
N ILE A 25 0.86 -3.70 6.53
CA ILE A 25 0.82 -3.65 5.07
C ILE A 25 1.51 -2.39 4.59
N TYR A 26 2.38 -2.54 3.60
CA TYR A 26 3.13 -1.48 2.96
C TYR A 26 2.89 -1.50 1.46
N CYS A 27 2.85 -0.33 0.84
CA CYS A 27 2.79 -0.24 -0.62
C CYS A 27 4.19 -0.28 -1.23
N SER A 28 4.40 -1.15 -2.21
CA SER A 28 5.66 -1.30 -2.98
C SER A 28 6.07 -0.02 -3.69
N TYR A 29 5.09 0.76 -4.14
CA TYR A 29 5.32 2.01 -4.86
C TYR A 29 5.48 3.18 -3.91
N CYS A 30 4.53 3.33 -2.98
CA CYS A 30 4.49 4.48 -2.09
C CYS A 30 5.51 4.40 -0.96
N THR A 31 6.01 3.19 -0.65
CA THR A 31 6.90 2.86 0.48
C THR A 31 6.38 3.43 1.79
N CYS A 32 5.08 3.34 1.99
CA CYS A 32 4.38 3.83 3.17
C CYS A 32 3.49 2.73 3.76
N LEU A 33 3.30 2.80 5.06
CA LEU A 33 2.37 1.94 5.77
C LEU A 33 0.93 2.30 5.37
N VAL A 34 0.13 1.28 5.08
CA VAL A 34 -1.26 1.43 4.68
C VAL A 34 -2.15 0.70 5.67
N ASP A 35 -3.15 1.43 6.15
CA ASP A 35 -4.12 0.87 7.08
C ASP A 35 -4.99 -0.13 6.35
N HIS A 36 -4.90 -1.39 6.76
CA HIS A 36 -5.54 -2.51 6.09
C HIS A 36 -6.63 -3.14 6.93
N LYS A 37 -7.15 -2.42 7.93
CA LYS A 37 -8.31 -2.88 8.70
C LYS A 37 -9.56 -3.00 7.83
N LYS A 38 -9.65 -2.22 6.75
CA LYS A 38 -10.78 -2.21 5.82
C LYS A 38 -10.30 -2.22 4.37
N LYS A 39 -10.97 -2.99 3.51
CA LYS A 39 -10.72 -3.02 2.06
C LYS A 39 -10.81 -1.63 1.43
N HIS A 40 -11.74 -0.79 1.89
CA HIS A 40 -11.91 0.58 1.41
C HIS A 40 -10.63 1.41 1.52
N ASN A 41 -9.84 1.24 2.59
CA ASN A 41 -8.59 1.99 2.78
C ASN A 41 -7.52 1.60 1.74
N LEU A 42 -7.46 0.32 1.35
CA LEU A 42 -6.57 -0.12 0.27
C LEU A 42 -7.02 0.45 -1.08
N ASP A 43 -8.31 0.44 -1.36
CA ASP A 43 -8.87 0.98 -2.59
C ASP A 43 -8.62 2.49 -2.70
N ALA A 44 -8.87 3.22 -1.60
CA ALA A 44 -8.58 4.64 -1.49
C ALA A 44 -7.08 4.93 -1.66
N HIS A 45 -6.20 4.07 -1.12
CA HIS A 45 -4.77 4.19 -1.33
C HIS A 45 -4.40 4.10 -2.81
N LEU A 46 -4.90 3.07 -3.51
CA LEU A 46 -4.63 2.86 -4.95
C LEU A 46 -5.16 4.01 -5.81
N LYS A 47 -6.29 4.61 -5.43
CA LYS A 47 -6.89 5.78 -6.09
C LYS A 47 -6.20 7.10 -5.75
N THR A 48 -5.24 7.12 -4.83
CA THR A 48 -4.54 8.38 -4.54
C THR A 48 -3.67 8.78 -5.72
N ASN A 49 -3.72 10.07 -6.08
CA ASN A 49 -2.82 10.67 -7.07
C ASN A 49 -1.34 10.35 -6.77
N LYS A 50 -0.96 10.20 -5.50
CA LYS A 50 0.39 9.81 -5.08
C LYS A 50 0.75 8.40 -5.56
N HIS A 51 -0.15 7.44 -5.35
CA HIS A 51 0.06 6.06 -5.80
C HIS A 51 0.13 5.99 -7.32
N GLU A 52 -0.82 6.59 -8.04
CA GLU A 52 -0.83 6.57 -9.51
C GLU A 52 0.41 7.23 -10.12
N ARG A 53 0.84 8.37 -9.57
CA ARG A 53 2.08 9.03 -10.00
C ARG A 53 3.29 8.13 -9.76
N LYS A 54 3.41 7.52 -8.59
CA LYS A 54 4.53 6.62 -8.27
C LYS A 54 4.51 5.31 -9.04
N LYS A 55 3.33 4.82 -9.44
CA LYS A 55 3.17 3.65 -10.31
C LYS A 55 3.63 3.94 -11.74
N LYS A 56 3.39 5.16 -12.23
CA LYS A 56 3.84 5.64 -13.54
C LYS A 56 5.31 6.07 -13.58
N LEU A 57 5.90 6.43 -12.43
CA LEU A 57 7.30 6.83 -12.35
C LEU A 57 8.23 5.60 -12.47
N PRO A 58 9.26 5.67 -13.33
CA PRO A 58 10.30 4.64 -13.35
C PRO A 58 11.04 4.60 -12.00
N LYS A 59 11.54 3.42 -11.64
CA LYS A 59 12.09 3.07 -10.31
C LYS A 59 13.19 4.00 -9.76
N SER A 60 13.72 4.92 -10.57
CA SER A 60 14.83 5.84 -10.29
C SER A 60 14.44 7.10 -9.51
N VAL A 61 13.16 7.47 -9.40
CA VAL A 61 12.74 8.76 -8.78
C VAL A 61 11.95 8.51 -7.49
N LYS A 62 12.59 7.92 -6.47
CA LYS A 62 11.94 7.52 -5.20
C LYS A 62 12.10 8.51 -4.05
N ILE A 63 12.48 9.76 -4.29
CA ILE A 63 12.69 10.73 -3.22
C ILE A 63 11.42 11.57 -2.99
N CYS A 64 10.68 11.19 -1.95
CA CYS A 64 9.90 12.06 -1.05
C CYS A 64 8.80 12.95 -1.66
N LEU A 65 7.53 12.51 -1.53
CA LEU A 65 6.41 13.44 -1.38
C LEU A 65 5.72 13.19 -0.04
N ASN A 66 6.27 13.83 1.00
CA ASN A 66 5.51 14.24 2.16
C ASN A 66 5.28 15.74 2.02
N LYS A 67 4.02 16.16 1.82
CA LYS A 67 3.60 17.47 2.29
C LYS A 67 2.48 17.23 3.31
N LYS A 68 2.88 17.35 4.57
CA LYS A 68 2.03 17.74 5.69
C LYS A 68 1.45 19.11 5.34
N THR A 69 0.13 19.25 5.46
CA THR A 69 -0.57 20.49 5.82
C THR A 69 -1.79 20.05 6.60
#